data_AF-A0A0D0AK30-F1
#
_entry.id   AF-A0A0D0AK30-F1
#
_cell.length_a   1.000
_cell.length_b   1.000
_cell.length_c   1.000
_cell.angle_alpha   90.00
_cell.angle_beta   90.00
_cell.angle_gamma   90.00
#
_symmetry.space_group_name_H-M   'P 1'
#
loop_
_entity.id
_entity.type
_entity.pdbx_description
1 polymer ?
#
loop_
_entity_poly.entity_id
_entity_poly.type
_entity_poly.pdbx_seq_one_letter_code
_entity_poly.pdbx_strand_id
1 'polypeptide(L)'
;RCLLAACHLNLGHAGTKTHNDLLNVFFAMCVIWCCGPFNHTQGGHIILWELGVVVEFPTGCGFIFLSATISHGNIPISSNERRHSIAFFTTAGNLHYYCNGFMTDKAFKERASKWQLQTFQSYRKELWNIGMDIL
;
A
#
# COMPACT_ATOMS: atom_id res chain seq x y z
N ARG A 1 9.25 -4.68 16.25
CA ARG A 1 9.56 -4.98 14.84
C ARG A 1 8.35 -4.58 14.00
N CYS A 2 8.55 -3.93 12.85
CA CYS A 2 7.45 -3.62 11.92
C CYS A 2 7.11 -4.86 11.09
N LEU A 3 5.83 -5.12 10.84
CA LEU A 3 5.38 -6.26 10.03
C LEU A 3 5.45 -5.99 8.52
N LEU A 4 5.48 -4.71 8.12
CA LEU A 4 5.46 -4.27 6.73
C LEU A 4 6.86 -3.84 6.28
N ALA A 5 7.19 -4.16 5.02
CA ALA A 5 8.56 -4.09 4.51
C ALA A 5 9.04 -2.66 4.22
N ALA A 6 8.14 -1.69 4.11
CA ALA A 6 8.46 -0.31 3.81
C ALA A 6 7.49 0.66 4.50
N CYS A 7 7.92 1.93 4.59
CA CYS A 7 7.04 3.03 4.92
C CYS A 7 7.42 4.30 4.16
N HIS A 8 6.45 5.21 4.01
CA HIS A 8 6.69 6.59 3.59
C HIS A 8 6.09 7.58 4.60
N LEU A 9 6.58 8.82 4.60
CA LEU A 9 6.03 9.90 5.42
C LEU A 9 5.54 11.03 4.52
N ASN A 10 4.29 11.46 4.72
CA ASN A 10 3.72 12.65 4.11
C ASN A 10 3.65 13.73 5.19
N LEU A 11 4.24 14.91 4.97
CA LEU A 11 4.43 15.91 6.04
C LEU A 11 3.81 17.27 5.69
N GLY A 12 3.29 17.97 6.70
CA GLY A 12 2.80 19.35 6.63
C GLY A 12 1.36 19.43 6.15
N HIS A 13 1.13 19.07 4.90
CA HIS A 13 -0.18 19.09 4.23
C HIS A 13 -0.40 17.78 3.49
N ALA A 14 -0.36 16.66 4.22
CA ALA A 14 -0.55 15.33 3.66
C ALA A 14 -1.90 15.23 2.93
N GLY A 15 -1.83 15.21 1.61
CA GLY A 15 -2.96 15.31 0.69
C GLY A 15 -2.72 14.45 -0.56
N THR A 16 -3.74 13.75 -1.05
CA THR A 16 -3.60 12.88 -2.24
C THR A 16 -4.81 12.99 -3.16
N LYS A 17 -4.57 13.02 -4.47
CA LYS A 17 -5.63 12.76 -5.48
C LYS A 17 -6.05 11.29 -5.41
N THR A 18 -7.19 10.96 -6.02
CA THR A 18 -7.62 9.56 -6.17
C THR A 18 -6.54 8.75 -6.90
N HIS A 19 -6.13 7.63 -6.30
CA HIS A 19 -5.14 6.71 -6.86
C HIS A 19 -5.29 5.30 -6.28
N ASN A 20 -4.55 4.36 -6.86
CA ASN A 20 -4.28 3.04 -6.30
C ASN A 20 -2.77 2.90 -6.13
N ASP A 21 -2.35 2.21 -5.08
CA ASP A 21 -0.94 1.86 -4.89
C ASP A 21 -0.58 0.62 -5.71
N LEU A 22 -0.55 0.75 -7.05
CA LEU A 22 -0.38 -0.37 -7.98
C LEU A 22 0.94 -1.13 -7.83
N LEU A 23 1.92 -0.57 -7.11
CA LEU A 23 3.20 -1.22 -6.82
C LEU A 23 3.18 -2.06 -5.53
N ASN A 24 2.11 -1.97 -4.73
CA ASN A 24 1.92 -2.78 -3.54
C ASN A 24 1.48 -4.20 -3.92
N VAL A 25 1.77 -5.17 -3.05
CA VAL A 25 1.21 -6.52 -3.18
C VAL A 25 -0.31 -6.40 -3.07
N PHE A 26 -1.04 -6.79 -4.12
CA PHE A 26 -2.47 -6.45 -4.21
C PHE A 26 -3.36 -7.11 -3.15
N PHE A 27 -2.93 -8.25 -2.60
CA PHE A 27 -3.58 -8.96 -1.49
C PHE A 27 -2.98 -8.63 -0.12
N ALA A 28 -2.01 -7.72 -0.04
CA ALA A 28 -1.43 -7.30 1.23
C ALA A 28 -2.11 -6.04 1.77
N MET A 29 -2.45 -6.07 3.05
CA MET A 29 -2.96 -4.89 3.75
C MET A 29 -1.88 -3.82 3.87
N CYS A 30 -2.28 -2.58 3.64
CA CYS A 30 -1.49 -1.38 3.92
C CYS A 30 -2.08 -0.66 5.13
N VAL A 31 -1.22 0.02 5.88
CA VAL A 31 -1.62 0.76 7.08
C VAL A 31 -1.27 2.22 6.87
N ILE A 32 -2.23 3.11 7.07
CA ILE A 32 -1.96 4.54 7.16
C ILE A 32 -2.20 5.01 8.59
N TRP A 33 -1.32 5.87 9.08
CA TRP A 33 -1.42 6.50 10.40
C TRP A 33 -1.52 8.02 10.22
N CYS A 34 -2.48 8.65 10.90
CA CYS A 34 -2.72 10.09 10.83
C CYS A 34 -2.10 10.80 12.04
N CYS A 35 -1.45 11.95 11.84
CA CYS A 35 -1.09 12.82 12.94
C CYS A 35 -1.03 14.30 12.55
N GLY A 36 -0.95 15.18 13.55
CA GLY A 36 -0.88 16.63 13.37
C GLY A 36 -2.12 17.39 13.84
N PRO A 37 -2.02 18.71 14.02
CA PRO A 37 -3.15 19.54 14.42
C PRO A 37 -4.02 19.94 13.21
N PHE A 38 -5.19 19.31 13.08
CA PHE A 38 -6.23 19.67 12.13
C PHE A 38 -7.61 19.23 12.63
N ASN A 39 -8.67 19.81 12.09
CA ASN A 39 -10.05 19.43 12.37
C ASN A 39 -10.50 18.30 11.43
N HIS A 40 -10.44 17.07 11.93
CA HIS A 40 -10.79 15.86 11.17
C HIS A 40 -12.27 15.73 10.81
N THR A 41 -13.14 16.61 11.31
CA THR A 41 -14.58 16.65 10.95
C THR A 41 -14.84 17.57 9.76
N GLN A 42 -13.85 18.37 9.35
CA GLN A 42 -13.97 19.35 8.26
C GLN A 42 -13.03 19.05 7.08
N GLY A 43 -12.02 18.20 7.26
CA GLY A 43 -11.00 17.95 6.25
C GLY A 43 -10.22 16.66 6.51
N GLY A 44 -9.37 16.27 5.55
CA GLY A 44 -8.49 15.09 5.70
C GLY A 44 -9.21 13.73 5.71
N HIS A 45 -10.52 13.69 5.44
CA HIS A 45 -11.30 12.45 5.32
C HIS A 45 -10.73 11.57 4.20
N ILE A 46 -10.77 10.26 4.40
CA ILE A 46 -10.39 9.28 3.38
C ILE A 46 -11.62 8.95 2.53
N ILE A 47 -11.46 8.94 1.22
CA ILE A 47 -12.47 8.49 0.27
C ILE A 47 -12.06 7.10 -0.24
N LEU A 48 -12.97 6.13 -0.20
CA LEU A 48 -12.78 4.77 -0.71
C LEU A 48 -13.85 4.50 -1.78
N TRP A 49 -13.47 4.56 -3.04
CA TRP A 49 -14.43 4.67 -4.14
C TRP A 49 -15.23 3.39 -4.38
N GLU A 50 -14.57 2.23 -4.42
CA GLU A 50 -15.21 0.93 -4.66
C GLU A 50 -16.13 0.54 -3.49
N LEU A 51 -15.87 1.08 -2.30
CA LEU A 51 -16.70 0.86 -1.11
C LEU A 51 -17.84 1.88 -0.99
N GLY A 52 -17.80 2.98 -1.76
CA GLY A 52 -18.79 4.06 -1.67
C GLY A 52 -18.81 4.78 -0.32
N VAL A 53 -17.69 4.80 0.41
CA VAL A 53 -17.61 5.39 1.76
C VAL A 53 -16.61 6.55 1.85
N VAL A 54 -16.94 7.49 2.73
CA VAL A 54 -16.07 8.57 3.18
C VAL A 54 -15.89 8.42 4.69
N VAL A 55 -14.64 8.40 5.14
CA VAL A 55 -14.29 8.12 6.53
C VAL A 55 -13.58 9.34 7.12
N GLU A 56 -14.16 9.92 8.19
CA GLU A 56 -13.41 10.85 9.03
C GLU A 56 -12.19 10.15 9.61
N PHE A 57 -11.01 10.78 9.54
CA PHE A 57 -9.77 10.12 9.93
C PHE A 57 -8.99 10.95 10.95
N PRO A 58 -9.32 10.81 12.25
CA PRO A 58 -8.74 11.62 13.32
C PRO A 58 -7.24 11.45 13.49
N THR A 59 -6.61 12.48 14.05
CA THR A 59 -5.21 12.40 14.52
C THR A 59 -5.06 11.31 15.57
N GLY A 60 -4.03 10.48 15.43
CA GLY A 60 -3.79 9.33 16.30
C GLY A 60 -4.58 8.08 15.90
N CYS A 61 -5.26 8.09 14.76
CA CYS A 61 -5.92 6.89 14.22
C CYS A 61 -5.06 6.21 13.14
N GLY A 62 -5.20 4.89 13.08
CA GLY A 62 -4.70 4.05 12.00
C GLY A 62 -5.86 3.51 11.17
N PHE A 63 -5.63 3.35 9.86
CA PHE A 63 -6.58 2.73 8.95
C PHE A 63 -5.88 1.65 8.13
N ILE A 64 -6.50 0.48 8.00
CA ILE A 64 -5.94 -0.69 7.34
C ILE A 64 -6.83 -1.10 6.18
N PHE A 65 -6.28 -1.19 4.98
CA PHE A 65 -7.03 -1.52 3.77
C PHE A 65 -6.13 -2.02 2.63
N LEU A 66 -6.75 -2.58 1.59
CA LEU A 66 -6.08 -3.03 0.38
C LEU A 66 -5.86 -1.84 -0.57
N SER A 67 -4.79 -1.08 -0.36
CA SER A 67 -4.57 0.18 -1.09
C SER A 67 -4.26 0.01 -2.58
N ALA A 68 -3.89 -1.20 -3.01
CA ALA A 68 -3.70 -1.54 -4.41
C ALA A 68 -5.03 -1.81 -5.15
N THR A 69 -6.05 -2.33 -4.47
CA THR A 69 -7.33 -2.73 -5.10
C THR A 69 -8.45 -1.73 -4.87
N ILE A 70 -8.36 -0.91 -3.82
CA ILE A 70 -9.33 0.14 -3.51
C ILE A 70 -8.74 1.49 -3.90
N SER A 71 -9.34 2.13 -4.89
CA SER A 71 -9.04 3.50 -5.27
C SER A 71 -9.35 4.41 -4.10
N HIS A 72 -8.38 5.25 -3.73
CA HIS A 72 -8.49 6.07 -2.54
C HIS A 72 -7.82 7.42 -2.68
N GLY A 73 -8.23 8.34 -1.82
CA GLY A 73 -7.65 9.68 -1.72
C GLY A 73 -8.08 10.33 -0.41
N ASN A 74 -7.72 11.59 -0.22
CA ASN A 74 -8.24 12.35 0.91
C ASN A 74 -8.62 13.76 0.49
N ILE A 75 -9.62 14.31 1.18
CA ILE A 75 -10.03 15.69 0.96
C ILE A 75 -9.00 16.65 1.58
N PRO A 76 -8.80 17.84 1.00
CA PRO A 76 -7.88 18.82 1.55
C PRO A 76 -8.27 19.22 2.98
N ILE A 77 -7.26 19.63 3.75
CA ILE A 77 -7.43 20.34 5.02
C ILE A 77 -7.38 21.85 4.78
N SER A 78 -7.70 22.66 5.79
CA SER A 78 -7.55 24.11 5.70
C SER A 78 -6.07 24.51 5.57
N SER A 79 -5.81 25.65 4.93
CA SER A 79 -4.45 26.14 4.67
C SER A 79 -3.65 26.47 5.94
N ASN A 80 -4.34 26.79 7.05
CA ASN A 80 -3.75 27.07 8.36
C ASN A 80 -3.55 25.82 9.24
N GLU A 81 -4.03 24.66 8.80
CA GLU A 81 -3.91 23.40 9.54
C GLU A 81 -2.65 22.62 9.12
N ARG A 82 -2.29 21.60 9.91
CA ARG A 82 -1.18 20.70 9.58
C ARG A 82 -1.58 19.25 9.80
N ARG A 83 -1.48 18.47 8.73
CA ARG A 83 -1.72 17.03 8.74
C ARG A 83 -0.53 16.31 8.16
N HIS A 84 -0.09 15.29 8.87
CA HIS A 84 0.95 14.37 8.50
C HIS A 84 0.37 12.96 8.42
N SER A 85 0.99 12.10 7.63
CA SER A 85 0.67 10.68 7.66
C SER A 85 1.91 9.81 7.47
N ILE A 86 1.84 8.59 8.00
CA ILE A 86 2.81 7.53 7.73
C ILE A 86 2.04 6.40 7.08
N ALA A 87 2.46 5.98 5.88
CA ALA A 87 1.93 4.76 5.27
C ALA A 87 2.96 3.66 5.42
N PHE A 88 2.52 2.48 5.85
CA PHE A 88 3.27 1.25 5.90
C PHE A 88 2.70 0.29 4.86
N PHE A 89 3.57 -0.34 4.09
CA PHE A 89 3.16 -1.19 2.97
C PHE A 89 4.26 -2.20 2.63
N THR A 90 3.89 -3.18 1.80
CA THR A 90 4.84 -4.10 1.17
C THR A 90 4.68 -4.00 -0.33
N THR A 91 5.73 -3.57 -1.02
CA THR A 91 5.73 -3.54 -2.49
C THR A 91 5.84 -4.94 -3.06
N ALA A 92 5.21 -5.20 -4.21
CA ALA A 92 5.38 -6.46 -4.93
C ALA A 92 6.84 -6.70 -5.31
N GLY A 93 7.60 -5.62 -5.59
CA GLY A 93 9.04 -5.68 -5.81
C GLY A 93 9.82 -6.26 -4.62
N ASN A 94 9.50 -5.84 -3.39
CA ASN A 94 10.14 -6.38 -2.18
C ASN A 94 9.83 -7.87 -1.99
N LEU A 95 8.57 -8.27 -2.19
CA LEU A 95 8.18 -9.67 -2.11
C LEU A 95 8.93 -10.52 -3.16
N HIS A 96 8.95 -10.08 -4.41
CA HIS A 96 9.68 -10.78 -5.47
C HIS A 96 11.18 -10.86 -5.19
N TYR A 97 11.79 -9.77 -4.74
CA TYR A 97 13.20 -9.75 -4.39
C TYR A 97 13.53 -10.77 -3.29
N TYR A 98 12.69 -10.84 -2.24
CA TYR A 98 12.82 -11.83 -1.18
C TYR A 98 12.63 -13.27 -1.70
N CYS A 99 11.57 -13.53 -2.46
CA CYS A 99 11.29 -14.86 -3.05
C CYS A 99 12.39 -15.32 -4.01
N ASN A 100 13.07 -14.39 -4.66
CA ASN A 100 14.22 -14.66 -5.53
C ASN A 100 15.53 -14.89 -4.74
N GLY A 101 15.50 -14.94 -3.40
CA GLY A 101 16.70 -15.09 -2.58
C GLY A 101 17.54 -13.81 -2.54
N PHE A 102 16.90 -12.66 -2.39
CA PHE A 102 17.52 -11.33 -2.39
C PHE A 102 18.21 -10.99 -3.72
N MET A 103 17.52 -11.27 -4.82
CA MET A 103 18.00 -10.97 -6.18
C MET A 103 16.92 -10.28 -7.01
N THR A 104 17.34 -9.40 -7.90
CA THR A 104 16.44 -8.83 -8.91
C THR A 104 15.90 -9.93 -9.82
N ASP A 105 14.72 -9.73 -10.41
CA ASP A 105 14.17 -10.68 -11.39
C ASP A 105 15.17 -10.98 -12.53
N LYS A 106 15.97 -9.98 -12.92
CA LYS A 106 17.04 -10.16 -13.92
C LYS A 106 18.11 -11.14 -13.43
N ALA A 107 18.71 -10.86 -12.26
CA ALA A 107 19.77 -11.69 -11.70
C ALA A 107 19.29 -13.12 -11.38
N PHE A 108 18.04 -13.26 -10.91
CA PHE A 108 17.43 -14.57 -10.70
C PHE A 108 17.30 -15.35 -12.01
N LYS A 109 16.75 -14.73 -13.07
CA LYS A 109 16.55 -15.40 -14.37
C LYS A 109 17.85 -15.85 -15.03
N GLU A 110 18.94 -15.10 -14.86
CA GLU A 110 20.26 -15.45 -15.38
C GLU A 110 20.88 -16.68 -14.69
N ARG A 111 20.50 -16.96 -13.43
CA ARG A 111 21.07 -18.03 -12.60
C ARG A 111 20.14 -19.24 -12.43
N ALA A 112 18.85 -19.05 -12.68
CA ALA A 112 17.84 -20.05 -12.43
C ALA A 112 17.96 -21.25 -13.38
N SER A 113 17.80 -22.46 -12.84
CA SER A 113 17.58 -23.66 -13.63
C SER A 113 16.26 -23.58 -14.42
N LYS A 114 16.12 -24.41 -15.45
CA LYS A 114 14.87 -24.50 -16.24
C LYS A 114 13.64 -24.73 -15.35
N TRP A 115 13.78 -25.60 -14.35
CA TRP A 115 12.70 -25.89 -13.40
C TRP A 115 12.34 -24.67 -12.55
N GLN A 116 13.33 -23.94 -12.01
CA GLN A 116 13.08 -22.71 -11.24
C GLN A 116 12.40 -21.63 -12.08
N LEU A 117 12.79 -21.47 -13.35
CA LEU A 117 12.14 -20.54 -14.27
C LEU A 117 10.68 -20.91 -14.54
N GLN A 118 10.39 -22.21 -14.73
CA GLN A 118 9.02 -22.71 -14.90
C GLN A 118 8.18 -22.43 -13.64
N THR A 119 8.68 -22.75 -12.45
CA THR A 119 8.00 -22.46 -11.19
C THR A 119 7.76 -20.97 -11.00
N PHE A 120 8.75 -20.12 -11.27
CA PHE A 120 8.61 -18.66 -11.21
C PHE A 120 7.50 -18.15 -12.13
N GLN A 121 7.41 -18.66 -13.36
CA GLN A 121 6.37 -18.27 -14.32
C GLN A 121 4.99 -18.76 -13.88
N SER A 122 4.87 -20.00 -13.41
CA SER A 122 3.60 -20.56 -12.92
C SER A 122 3.08 -19.79 -11.71
N TYR A 123 3.93 -19.53 -10.71
CA TYR A 123 3.58 -18.73 -9.53
C TYR A 123 3.00 -17.36 -9.92
N ARG A 124 3.62 -16.66 -10.87
CA ARG A 124 3.14 -15.32 -11.29
C ARG A 124 1.83 -15.35 -12.05
N LYS A 125 1.53 -16.45 -12.78
CA LYS A 125 0.23 -16.64 -13.42
C LYS A 125 -0.86 -16.91 -12.39
N GLU A 126 -0.54 -17.71 -11.37
CA GLU A 126 -1.48 -18.09 -10.30
C GLU A 126 -1.58 -17.04 -9.18
N LEU A 127 -0.76 -15.99 -9.20
CA LEU A 127 -0.67 -15.02 -8.11
C LEU A 127 -2.04 -14.39 -7.79
N TRP A 128 -2.88 -14.17 -8.81
CA TRP A 128 -4.25 -13.70 -8.62
C TRP A 128 -5.08 -14.65 -7.76
N ASN A 129 -5.08 -15.94 -8.11
CA ASN A 129 -5.83 -16.97 -7.38
C ASN A 129 -5.32 -17.11 -5.95
N ILE A 130 -3.99 -17.12 -5.76
CA ILE A 130 -3.37 -17.14 -4.43
C ILE A 130 -3.81 -15.93 -3.61
N GLY A 131 -3.84 -14.74 -4.23
CA GLY A 131 -4.29 -13.52 -3.56
C GLY A 131 -5.75 -13.61 -3.13
N MET A 132 -6.63 -14.11 -4.01
CA MET A 132 -8.05 -14.29 -3.72
C MET A 132 -8.31 -15.32 -2.61
N ASP A 133 -7.48 -16.36 -2.49
CA ASP A 133 -7.61 -17.37 -1.42
C ASP A 133 -7.22 -16.82 -0.04
N ILE A 134 -6.46 -15.71 0.01
CA ILE A 134 -5.97 -15.09 1.25
C ILE A 134 -6.91 -13.98 1.75
N LEU A 135 -7.76 -13.44 0.87
CA LEU A 135 -8.72 -12.35 1.16
C LEU A 135 -10.04 -12.88 1.72
#